data_AF-A0A372IAA2-F1
#
_entry.id   AF-A0A372IAA2-F1
#
_cell.length_a   1.000
_cell.length_b   1.000
_cell.length_c   1.000
_cell.angle_alpha   90.00
_cell.angle_beta   90.00
_cell.angle_gamma   90.00
#
_symmetry.space_group_name_H-M   'P 1'
#
loop_
_entity.id
_entity.type
_entity.pdbx_description
1 polymer ?
#
loop_
_entity_poly.entity_id
_entity_poly.type
_entity_poly.pdbx_seq_one_letter_code
_entity_poly.pdbx_strand_id
1 'polypeptide(L)'
;MPNQSVWTLRETLVTAVLGAVFGVLYLGWVQLWLVLQAVFGAVTMDVVMGFWFIVSIIAAAIIRKPGVALVSEVMAAAVQVLLGSPAGVLLLLTGLVQGAGAEAVFAATRWRRYSLPVLMAAGMGAAVFSFVYTWIRFDYGSLAPGLLIAMFALRLASGALLGGLLGHYIVKALYRTGVLSGLAIDRDTRVARA
;
A
#
# COMPACT_ATOMS: atom_id res chain seq x y z
N MET A 1 0.99 -14.53 -27.56
CA MET A 1 0.57 -14.36 -26.15
C MET A 1 0.44 -12.87 -25.90
N PRO A 2 -0.70 -12.35 -25.39
CA PRO A 2 -0.82 -10.92 -25.12
C PRO A 2 0.26 -10.49 -24.12
N ASN A 3 0.90 -9.35 -24.39
CA ASN A 3 2.05 -8.86 -23.63
C ASN A 3 1.64 -8.62 -22.17
N GLN A 4 2.16 -9.44 -21.23
CA GLN A 4 1.76 -9.39 -19.82
C GLN A 4 2.23 -8.10 -19.10
N SER A 5 3.09 -7.30 -19.72
CA SER A 5 3.59 -6.03 -19.19
C SER A 5 2.75 -4.81 -19.58
N VAL A 6 1.90 -4.90 -20.61
CA VAL A 6 1.13 -3.75 -21.11
C VAL A 6 -0.21 -3.68 -20.39
N TRP A 7 -0.54 -2.50 -19.90
CA TRP A 7 -1.81 -2.24 -19.22
C TRP A 7 -2.92 -2.04 -20.23
N THR A 8 -4.04 -2.70 -19.99
CA THR A 8 -5.28 -2.43 -20.72
C THR A 8 -5.93 -1.15 -20.18
N LEU A 9 -6.72 -0.47 -21.00
CA LEU A 9 -7.49 0.70 -20.56
C LEU A 9 -8.30 0.39 -19.29
N ARG A 10 -8.92 -0.79 -19.23
CA ARG A 10 -9.70 -1.23 -18.06
C ARG A 10 -8.85 -1.30 -16.80
N GLU A 11 -7.66 -1.89 -16.86
CA GLU A 11 -6.74 -1.98 -15.72
C GLU A 11 -6.25 -0.59 -15.29
N THR A 12 -5.90 0.28 -16.23
CA THR A 12 -5.52 1.67 -15.94
C THR A 12 -6.64 2.42 -15.22
N LEU A 13 -7.89 2.28 -15.69
CA LEU A 13 -9.05 2.90 -15.07
C LEU A 13 -9.30 2.33 -13.66
N VAL A 14 -9.18 1.01 -13.47
CA VAL A 14 -9.31 0.38 -12.14
C VAL A 14 -8.24 0.91 -11.19
N THR A 15 -6.97 0.99 -11.62
CA THR A 15 -5.89 1.58 -10.82
C THR A 15 -6.19 3.03 -10.44
N ALA A 16 -6.68 3.84 -11.38
CA ALA A 16 -7.02 5.24 -11.13
C ALA A 16 -8.20 5.37 -10.15
N VAL A 17 -9.25 4.55 -10.29
CA VAL A 17 -10.40 4.53 -9.37
C VAL A 17 -9.97 4.09 -7.97
N LEU A 18 -9.15 3.05 -7.85
CA LEU A 18 -8.59 2.62 -6.57
C LEU A 18 -7.77 3.76 -5.94
N GLY A 19 -6.88 4.40 -6.71
CA GLY A 19 -6.12 5.56 -6.24
C GLY A 19 -7.03 6.67 -5.73
N ALA A 20 -8.08 7.03 -6.48
CA ALA A 20 -9.03 8.07 -6.07
C ALA A 20 -9.77 7.72 -4.77
N VAL A 21 -10.35 6.51 -4.69
CA VAL A 21 -11.08 6.07 -3.50
C VAL A 21 -10.16 6.02 -2.28
N PHE A 22 -8.99 5.43 -2.40
CA PHE A 22 -8.03 5.34 -1.29
C PHE A 22 -7.41 6.68 -0.93
N GLY A 23 -7.26 7.62 -1.87
CA GLY A 23 -6.85 8.99 -1.57
C GLY A 23 -7.82 9.70 -0.62
N VAL A 24 -9.14 9.51 -0.81
CA VAL A 24 -10.16 10.00 0.14
C VAL A 24 -10.06 9.27 1.48
N LEU A 25 -9.94 7.93 1.45
CA LEU A 25 -9.82 7.13 2.68
C LEU A 25 -8.58 7.50 3.49
N TYR A 26 -7.46 7.82 2.84
CA TYR A 26 -6.24 8.25 3.50
C TYR A 26 -6.41 9.60 4.18
N LEU A 27 -7.18 10.54 3.63
CA LEU A 27 -7.52 11.76 4.34
C LEU A 27 -8.35 11.49 5.59
N GLY A 28 -9.37 10.64 5.50
CA GLY A 28 -10.12 10.20 6.68
C GLY A 28 -9.21 9.53 7.71
N TRP A 29 -8.23 8.76 7.25
CA TRP A 29 -7.25 8.08 8.09
C TRP A 29 -6.31 9.05 8.81
N VAL A 30 -5.93 10.16 8.18
CA VAL A 30 -5.14 11.23 8.85
C VAL A 30 -5.87 11.74 10.09
N GLN A 31 -7.19 11.94 10.02
CA GLN A 31 -7.95 12.41 11.18
C GLN A 31 -7.95 11.37 12.31
N LEU A 32 -8.16 10.10 11.97
CA LEU A 32 -8.10 9.01 12.96
C LEU A 32 -6.70 8.92 13.59
N TRP A 33 -5.65 9.06 12.79
CA TRP A 33 -4.27 9.04 13.25
C TRP A 33 -3.96 10.17 14.22
N LEU A 34 -4.41 11.40 13.95
CA LEU A 34 -4.25 12.54 14.85
C LEU A 34 -4.96 12.31 16.20
N VAL A 35 -6.18 11.75 16.19
CA VAL A 35 -6.91 11.41 17.41
C VAL A 35 -6.18 10.32 18.20
N LEU A 36 -5.72 9.27 17.53
CA LEU A 36 -4.98 8.18 18.16
C LEU A 36 -3.66 8.66 18.77
N GLN A 37 -2.95 9.55 18.07
CA GLN A 37 -1.74 10.21 18.59
C GLN A 37 -2.05 10.99 19.86
N ALA A 38 -3.14 11.76 19.89
CA ALA A 38 -3.49 12.60 21.04
C ALA A 38 -3.84 11.77 22.28
N VAL A 39 -4.47 10.60 22.11
CA VAL A 39 -4.92 9.74 23.21
C VAL A 39 -3.84 8.79 23.71
N PHE A 40 -3.08 8.17 22.80
CA PHE A 40 -2.16 7.08 23.11
C PHE A 40 -0.68 7.45 22.95
N GLY A 41 -0.39 8.67 22.51
CA GLY A 41 0.98 9.16 22.31
C GLY A 41 1.61 8.75 20.98
N ALA A 42 2.87 9.13 20.80
CA ALA A 42 3.59 9.02 19.53
C ALA A 42 3.84 7.56 19.06
N VAL A 43 3.84 6.59 19.99
CA VAL A 43 4.06 5.17 19.65
C VAL A 43 2.94 4.61 18.75
N THR A 44 1.72 5.14 18.87
CA THR A 44 0.57 4.68 18.07
C THR A 44 0.69 5.07 16.59
N MET A 45 1.59 6.00 16.25
CA MET A 45 1.79 6.41 14.87
C MET A 45 2.26 5.29 13.96
N ASP A 46 3.12 4.41 14.47
CA ASP A 46 3.67 3.30 13.69
C ASP A 46 2.70 2.10 13.63
N VAL A 47 1.79 1.98 14.59
CA VAL A 47 0.81 0.87 14.66
C VAL A 47 -0.22 0.94 13.55
N VAL A 48 -0.63 2.14 13.14
CA VAL A 48 -1.66 2.34 12.11
C VAL A 48 -1.09 2.72 10.75
N MET A 49 0.25 2.71 10.61
CA MET A 49 0.92 3.18 9.41
C MET A 49 0.60 2.33 8.16
N GLY A 50 0.45 1.01 8.33
CA GLY A 50 0.23 0.07 7.23
C GLY A 50 -1.00 0.33 6.38
N PHE A 51 -1.98 1.09 6.88
CA PHE A 51 -3.14 1.49 6.08
C PHE A 51 -2.76 2.44 4.93
N TRP A 52 -1.75 3.29 5.09
CA TRP A 52 -1.31 4.22 4.05
C TRP A 52 -0.64 3.57 2.85
N PHE A 53 -0.39 2.26 2.87
CA PHE A 53 0.18 1.56 1.71
C PHE A 53 -0.78 0.50 1.18
N ILE A 54 -2.00 0.41 1.72
CA ILE A 54 -2.92 -0.69 1.44
C ILE A 54 -3.37 -0.71 -0.03
N VAL A 55 -3.46 0.46 -0.68
CA VAL A 55 -3.87 0.56 -2.09
C VAL A 55 -2.86 -0.13 -3.00
N SER A 56 -1.56 0.00 -2.72
CA SER A 56 -0.49 -0.72 -3.43
C SER A 56 -0.74 -2.22 -3.44
N ILE A 57 -1.02 -2.80 -2.26
CA ILE A 57 -1.23 -4.25 -2.10
C ILE A 57 -2.50 -4.67 -2.83
N ILE A 58 -3.61 -3.94 -2.65
CA ILE A 58 -4.90 -4.27 -3.25
C ILE A 58 -4.83 -4.20 -4.78
N ALA A 59 -4.30 -3.11 -5.33
CA ALA A 59 -4.20 -2.93 -6.78
C ALA A 59 -3.31 -4.03 -7.41
N ALA A 60 -2.15 -4.30 -6.80
CA ALA A 60 -1.25 -5.35 -7.27
C ALA A 60 -1.87 -6.75 -7.21
N ALA A 61 -2.60 -7.07 -6.14
CA ALA A 61 -3.27 -8.37 -5.98
C ALA A 61 -4.41 -8.60 -7.01
N ILE A 62 -5.07 -7.52 -7.43
CA ILE A 62 -6.15 -7.54 -8.42
C ILE A 62 -5.61 -7.64 -9.85
N ILE A 63 -4.72 -6.72 -10.23
CA ILE A 63 -4.29 -6.54 -11.63
C ILE A 63 -3.10 -7.43 -11.98
N ARG A 64 -2.23 -7.73 -11.01
CA ARG A 64 -1.09 -8.67 -11.15
C ARG A 64 -0.11 -8.34 -12.27
N LYS A 65 0.21 -7.05 -12.43
CA LYS A 65 1.13 -6.53 -13.46
C LYS A 65 2.19 -5.61 -12.86
N PRO A 66 3.34 -5.44 -13.54
CA PRO A 66 4.39 -4.54 -13.09
C PRO A 66 3.93 -3.08 -13.06
N GLY A 67 4.37 -2.37 -12.03
CA GLY A 67 4.15 -0.95 -11.80
C GLY A 67 2.81 -0.61 -11.14
N VAL A 68 1.92 -1.58 -10.96
CA VAL A 68 0.57 -1.32 -10.46
C VAL A 68 0.59 -0.85 -9.00
N ALA A 69 1.42 -1.46 -8.16
CA ALA A 69 1.51 -1.09 -6.76
C ALA A 69 1.98 0.37 -6.66
N LEU A 70 3.10 0.68 -7.32
CA LEU A 70 3.69 2.01 -7.35
C LEU A 70 2.70 3.09 -7.82
N VAL A 71 2.10 2.90 -8.99
CA VAL A 71 1.22 3.92 -9.58
C VAL A 71 -0.04 4.11 -8.75
N SER A 72 -0.62 3.04 -8.21
CA SER A 72 -1.81 3.15 -7.37
C SER A 72 -1.57 4.00 -6.13
N GLU A 73 -0.39 3.87 -5.50
CA GLU A 73 0.02 4.65 -4.34
C GLU A 73 0.25 6.12 -4.68
N VAL A 74 0.96 6.39 -5.78
CA VAL A 74 1.20 7.75 -6.25
C VAL A 74 -0.12 8.45 -6.61
N MET A 75 -1.07 7.73 -7.23
CA MET A 75 -2.39 8.26 -7.52
C MET A 75 -3.19 8.56 -6.25
N ALA A 76 -3.13 7.68 -5.24
CA ALA A 76 -3.77 7.94 -3.96
C ALA A 76 -3.17 9.15 -3.24
N ALA A 77 -1.84 9.26 -3.21
CA ALA A 77 -1.13 10.42 -2.68
C ALA A 77 -1.50 11.70 -3.45
N ALA A 78 -1.61 11.65 -4.78
CA ALA A 78 -1.99 12.80 -5.60
C ALA A 78 -3.40 13.29 -5.27
N VAL A 79 -4.36 12.37 -5.18
CA VAL A 79 -5.74 12.71 -4.81
C VAL A 79 -5.80 13.25 -3.40
N GLN A 80 -5.05 12.66 -2.46
CA GLN A 80 -4.95 13.16 -1.09
C GLN A 80 -4.38 14.60 -1.05
N VAL A 81 -3.39 14.93 -1.88
CA VAL A 81 -2.86 16.31 -1.99
C VAL A 81 -3.90 17.26 -2.57
N LEU A 82 -4.58 16.87 -3.66
CA LEU A 82 -5.60 17.70 -4.31
C LEU A 82 -6.78 18.02 -3.39
N LEU A 83 -7.10 17.11 -2.47
CA LEU A 83 -8.14 17.27 -1.47
C LEU A 83 -7.68 18.07 -0.23
N GLY A 84 -6.47 18.64 -0.24
CA GLY A 84 -6.01 19.59 0.77
C GLY A 84 -5.22 18.96 1.93
N SER A 85 -4.46 17.89 1.68
CA SER A 85 -3.61 17.29 2.71
C SER A 85 -2.60 18.29 3.31
N PRO A 86 -2.48 18.37 4.65
CA PRO A 86 -1.51 19.23 5.32
C PRO A 86 -0.05 18.93 4.95
N ALA A 87 0.24 17.70 4.51
CA ALA A 87 1.58 17.28 4.11
C ALA A 87 2.05 17.91 2.77
N GLY A 88 1.13 18.51 2.01
CA GLY A 88 1.41 19.17 0.73
C GLY A 88 2.00 18.22 -0.33
N VAL A 89 2.63 18.80 -1.35
CA VAL A 89 3.17 18.09 -2.53
C VAL A 89 4.20 17.02 -2.17
N LEU A 90 4.91 17.15 -1.04
CA LEU A 90 5.89 16.16 -0.57
C LEU A 90 5.26 14.79 -0.27
N LEU A 91 3.94 14.73 -0.14
CA LEU A 91 3.21 13.47 0.00
C LEU A 91 3.29 12.61 -1.26
N LEU A 92 3.43 13.22 -2.45
CA LEU A 92 3.68 12.49 -3.69
C LEU A 92 5.00 11.72 -3.63
N LEU A 93 6.05 12.34 -3.10
CA LEU A 93 7.34 11.68 -2.90
C LEU A 93 7.23 10.55 -1.86
N THR A 94 6.42 10.75 -0.83
CA THR A 94 6.15 9.72 0.20
C THR A 94 5.44 8.51 -0.41
N GLY A 95 4.38 8.74 -1.21
CA GLY A 95 3.66 7.71 -1.93
C GLY A 95 4.53 7.00 -2.98
N LEU A 96 5.43 7.73 -3.64
CA LEU A 96 6.40 7.14 -4.57
C LEU A 96 7.33 6.16 -3.84
N VAL A 97 7.89 6.56 -2.69
CA VAL A 97 8.79 5.72 -1.90
C VAL A 97 8.06 4.50 -1.33
N GLN A 98 6.86 4.69 -0.78
CA GLN A 98 6.03 3.61 -0.23
C GLN A 98 5.60 2.61 -1.31
N GLY A 99 5.09 3.12 -2.43
CA GLY A 99 4.71 2.33 -3.59
C GLY A 99 5.90 1.58 -4.18
N ALA A 100 7.10 2.19 -4.22
CA ALA A 100 8.32 1.53 -4.67
C ALA A 100 8.73 0.38 -3.73
N GLY A 101 8.59 0.58 -2.41
CA GLY A 101 8.84 -0.47 -1.42
C GLY A 101 7.91 -1.67 -1.57
N ALA A 102 6.61 -1.44 -1.83
CA ALA A 102 5.67 -2.51 -2.13
C ALA A 102 5.98 -3.20 -3.47
N GLU A 103 6.20 -2.40 -4.52
CA GLU A 103 6.50 -2.87 -5.87
C GLU A 103 7.78 -3.72 -5.91
N ALA A 104 8.81 -3.37 -5.13
CA ALA A 104 10.06 -4.11 -5.04
C ALA A 104 9.85 -5.57 -4.61
N VAL A 105 8.91 -5.83 -3.70
CA VAL A 105 8.58 -7.20 -3.26
C VAL A 105 7.86 -7.97 -4.36
N PHE A 106 6.94 -7.33 -5.08
CA PHE A 106 6.30 -7.95 -6.25
C PHE A 106 7.32 -8.19 -7.37
N ALA A 107 8.25 -7.27 -7.59
CA ALA A 107 9.36 -7.43 -8.54
C ALA A 107 10.27 -8.61 -8.16
N ALA A 108 10.58 -8.79 -6.87
CA ALA A 108 11.35 -9.93 -6.37
C ALA A 108 10.66 -11.28 -6.65
N THR A 109 9.32 -11.30 -6.64
CA THR A 109 8.52 -12.47 -7.05
C THR A 109 8.17 -12.49 -8.55
N ARG A 110 8.79 -11.59 -9.33
CA ARG A 110 8.57 -11.38 -10.78
C ARG A 110 7.10 -11.16 -11.15
N TRP A 111 6.30 -10.59 -10.26
CA TRP A 111 4.86 -10.40 -10.43
C TRP A 111 4.09 -11.69 -10.71
N ARG A 112 4.59 -12.82 -10.19
CA ARG A 112 3.99 -14.16 -10.40
C ARG A 112 3.31 -14.72 -9.16
N ARG A 113 3.57 -14.17 -7.97
CA ARG A 113 3.05 -14.70 -6.70
C ARG A 113 2.30 -13.61 -5.95
N TYR A 114 1.06 -13.91 -5.58
CA TYR A 114 0.16 -13.02 -4.83
C TYR A 114 -0.51 -13.76 -3.66
N SER A 115 0.24 -14.68 -3.04
CA SER A 115 -0.20 -15.37 -1.83
C SER A 115 -0.16 -14.43 -0.62
N LEU A 116 -0.92 -14.75 0.43
CA LEU A 116 -0.97 -13.93 1.64
C LEU A 116 0.42 -13.56 2.20
N PRO A 117 1.41 -14.49 2.32
CA PRO A 117 2.75 -14.13 2.77
C PRO A 117 3.44 -13.09 1.89
N VAL A 118 3.22 -13.12 0.56
CA VAL A 118 3.79 -12.12 -0.36
C VAL A 118 3.11 -10.77 -0.18
N LEU A 119 1.79 -10.74 0.03
CA LEU A 119 1.06 -9.49 0.30
C LEU A 119 1.51 -8.86 1.63
N MET A 120 1.71 -9.67 2.67
CA MET A 120 2.28 -9.22 3.96
C MET A 120 3.71 -8.72 3.78
N ALA A 121 4.55 -9.43 3.03
CA ALA A 121 5.90 -8.99 2.71
C ALA A 121 5.91 -7.67 1.92
N ALA A 122 4.98 -7.46 0.99
CA ALA A 122 4.86 -6.21 0.23
C ALA A 122 4.51 -5.03 1.13
N GLY A 123 3.59 -5.22 2.08
CA GLY A 123 3.31 -4.23 3.12
C GLY A 123 4.51 -3.93 4.02
N MET A 124 5.30 -4.96 4.38
CA MET A 124 6.57 -4.78 5.08
C MET A 124 7.60 -4.02 4.22
N GLY A 125 7.68 -4.30 2.91
CA GLY A 125 8.57 -3.61 1.98
C GLY A 125 8.27 -2.11 1.90
N ALA A 126 6.99 -1.76 1.78
CA ALA A 126 6.53 -0.37 1.86
C ALA A 126 6.89 0.28 3.21
N ALA A 127 6.71 -0.45 4.32
CA ALA A 127 7.08 0.02 5.65
C ALA A 127 8.58 0.31 5.78
N VAL A 128 9.46 -0.56 5.25
CA VAL A 128 10.92 -0.35 5.25
C VAL A 128 11.29 0.91 4.49
N PHE A 129 10.81 1.04 3.26
CA PHE A 129 11.12 2.20 2.41
C PHE A 129 10.58 3.49 3.04
N SER A 130 9.36 3.45 3.58
CA SER A 130 8.78 4.58 4.32
C SER A 130 9.61 4.95 5.54
N PHE A 131 10.14 3.96 6.28
CA PHE A 131 10.95 4.20 7.47
C PHE A 131 12.29 4.84 7.11
N VAL A 132 12.98 4.34 6.07
CA VAL A 132 14.23 4.94 5.56
C VAL A 132 14.00 6.39 5.11
N TYR A 133 12.91 6.66 4.40
CA TYR A 133 12.57 8.03 4.02
C TYR A 133 12.26 8.93 5.21
N THR A 134 11.52 8.42 6.20
CA THR A 134 11.23 9.15 7.44
C THR A 134 12.53 9.45 8.20
N TRP A 135 13.46 8.50 8.24
CA TRP A 135 14.74 8.64 8.91
C TRP A 135 15.56 9.79 8.34
N ILE A 136 15.67 9.86 7.02
CA ILE A 136 16.42 10.92 6.32
C ILE A 136 15.72 12.27 6.50
N ARG A 137 14.38 12.30 6.47
CA ARG A 137 13.61 13.54 6.49
C ARG A 137 13.54 14.21 7.87
N PHE A 138 13.48 13.43 8.94
CA PHE A 138 13.25 13.93 10.29
C PHE A 138 14.46 13.75 11.21
N ASP A 139 15.64 13.44 10.65
CA ASP A 139 16.89 13.22 11.40
C ASP A 139 16.72 12.27 12.60
N TYR A 140 16.16 11.10 12.33
CA TYR A 140 15.92 10.08 13.36
C TYR A 140 17.21 9.57 14.01
N GLY A 141 18.39 9.90 13.47
CA GLY A 141 19.69 9.60 14.10
C GLY A 141 19.87 10.25 15.48
N SER A 142 19.06 11.25 15.82
CA SER A 142 19.01 11.89 17.14
C SER A 142 18.21 11.11 18.20
N LEU A 143 17.42 10.11 17.79
CA LEU A 143 16.56 9.34 18.69
C LEU A 143 17.31 8.17 19.34
N ALA A 144 16.85 7.75 20.53
CA ALA A 144 17.41 6.61 21.23
C ALA A 144 17.31 5.32 20.37
N PRO A 145 18.39 4.52 20.24
CA PRO A 145 18.40 3.31 19.40
C PRO A 145 17.27 2.33 19.72
N GLY A 146 16.93 2.15 21.00
CA GLY A 146 15.83 1.28 21.43
C GLY A 146 14.45 1.74 20.93
N LEU A 147 14.21 3.06 20.89
CA LEU A 147 12.96 3.62 20.38
C LEU A 147 12.86 3.41 18.86
N LEU A 148 13.96 3.59 18.14
CA LEU A 148 14.01 3.38 16.68
C LEU A 148 13.70 1.94 16.30
N ILE A 149 14.28 0.97 17.04
CA ILE A 149 13.99 -0.45 16.83
C ILE A 149 12.51 -0.75 17.07
N ALA A 150 11.93 -0.20 18.15
CA ALA A 150 10.52 -0.38 18.46
C ALA A 150 9.60 0.21 17.39
N MET A 151 9.84 1.46 16.96
CA MET A 151 9.09 2.12 15.89
C MET A 151 9.17 1.33 14.57
N PHE A 152 10.37 0.87 14.21
CA PHE A 152 10.57 0.07 13.01
C PHE A 152 9.81 -1.26 13.06
N ALA A 153 9.91 -1.99 14.18
CA ALA A 153 9.20 -3.25 14.38
C ALA A 153 7.67 -3.06 14.34
N LEU A 154 7.15 -2.01 14.97
CA LEU A 154 5.73 -1.67 14.94
C LEU A 154 5.27 -1.32 13.53
N ARG A 155 6.04 -0.53 12.78
CA ARG A 155 5.70 -0.16 11.40
C ARG A 155 5.73 -1.36 10.47
N LEU A 156 6.68 -2.27 10.65
CA LEU A 156 6.73 -3.54 9.92
C LEU A 156 5.51 -4.41 10.21
N ALA A 157 5.16 -4.58 11.48
CA ALA A 157 3.97 -5.34 11.88
C ALA A 157 2.69 -4.69 11.32
N SER A 158 2.60 -3.36 11.38
CA SER A 158 1.49 -2.61 10.80
C SER A 158 1.40 -2.80 9.29
N GLY A 159 2.51 -2.68 8.55
CA GLY A 159 2.54 -2.93 7.11
C GLY A 159 2.11 -4.35 6.75
N ALA A 160 2.57 -5.36 7.49
CA ALA A 160 2.16 -6.74 7.29
C ALA A 160 0.65 -6.95 7.54
N LEU A 161 0.13 -6.39 8.63
CA LEU A 161 -1.25 -6.62 9.07
C LEU A 161 -2.26 -5.71 8.35
N LEU A 162 -2.08 -4.39 8.42
CA LEU A 162 -3.01 -3.42 7.82
C LEU A 162 -2.80 -3.24 6.31
N GLY A 163 -1.56 -3.37 5.82
CA GLY A 163 -1.29 -3.34 4.38
C GLY A 163 -1.59 -4.69 3.74
N GLY A 164 -0.89 -5.73 4.18
CA GLY A 164 -0.94 -7.07 3.59
C GLY A 164 -2.19 -7.87 3.92
N LEU A 165 -2.40 -8.19 5.20
CA LEU A 165 -3.47 -9.09 5.65
C LEU A 165 -4.86 -8.48 5.44
N LEU A 166 -5.07 -7.23 5.86
CA LEU A 166 -6.33 -6.52 5.63
C LEU A 166 -6.58 -6.31 4.13
N GLY A 167 -5.56 -5.94 3.36
CA GLY A 167 -5.64 -5.84 1.90
C GLY A 167 -6.11 -7.14 1.25
N HIS A 168 -5.59 -8.29 1.69
CA HIS A 168 -6.04 -9.61 1.23
C HIS A 168 -7.53 -9.87 1.50
N TYR A 169 -8.03 -9.51 2.68
CA TYR A 169 -9.46 -9.66 2.99
C TYR A 169 -10.33 -8.72 2.17
N ILE A 170 -9.90 -7.48 1.95
CA ILE A 170 -10.61 -6.53 1.08
C ILE A 170 -10.68 -7.07 -0.35
N VAL A 171 -9.58 -7.57 -0.89
CA VAL A 171 -9.54 -8.18 -2.23
C VAL A 171 -10.48 -9.38 -2.32
N LYS A 172 -10.52 -10.25 -1.30
CA LYS A 172 -11.48 -11.37 -1.24
C LYS A 172 -12.93 -10.89 -1.20
N ALA A 173 -13.23 -9.84 -0.44
CA ALA A 173 -14.56 -9.26 -0.36
C ALA A 173 -14.99 -8.69 -1.72
N LEU A 174 -14.12 -7.91 -2.37
CA LEU A 174 -14.33 -7.39 -3.73
C LEU A 174 -14.48 -8.51 -4.76
N TYR A 175 -13.73 -9.60 -4.64
CA TYR A 175 -13.88 -10.73 -5.54
C TYR A 175 -15.27 -11.38 -5.43
N ARG A 176 -15.82 -11.48 -4.21
CA ARG A 176 -17.16 -12.04 -3.97
C ARG A 176 -18.30 -11.21 -4.57
N THR A 177 -18.11 -9.91 -4.80
CA THR A 177 -19.13 -9.07 -5.44
C THR A 177 -19.20 -9.26 -6.97
N GLY A 178 -18.23 -9.97 -7.56
CA GLY A 178 -18.13 -10.16 -9.01
C GLY A 178 -17.56 -8.97 -9.78
N VAL A 179 -17.29 -7.83 -9.11
CA VAL A 179 -16.75 -6.62 -9.77
C VAL A 179 -15.38 -6.84 -10.40
N LEU A 180 -14.62 -7.81 -9.91
CA LEU A 180 -13.28 -8.16 -10.39
C LEU A 180 -13.29 -9.17 -11.57
N SER A 181 -14.47 -9.51 -12.09
CA SER A 181 -14.62 -10.47 -13.20
C SER A 181 -13.83 -10.04 -14.44
N GLY A 182 -13.06 -10.98 -14.99
CA GLY A 182 -12.24 -10.78 -16.18
C GLY A 182 -10.86 -10.14 -15.94
N LEU A 183 -10.52 -9.72 -14.71
CA LEU A 183 -9.17 -9.31 -14.31
C LEU A 183 -8.28 -10.53 -14.04
N ALA A 184 -6.96 -10.30 -13.88
CA ALA A 184 -5.99 -11.37 -13.67
C ALA A 184 -6.32 -12.25 -12.46
N ILE A 185 -6.77 -11.64 -11.35
CA ILE A 185 -7.22 -12.38 -10.16
C ILE A 185 -8.33 -13.40 -10.45
N ASP A 186 -9.29 -13.07 -11.32
CA ASP A 186 -10.40 -13.98 -11.66
C ASP A 186 -9.90 -15.17 -12.49
N ARG A 187 -9.03 -14.91 -13.46
CA ARG A 187 -8.43 -15.98 -14.28
C ARG A 187 -7.64 -16.95 -13.43
N ASP A 188 -6.77 -16.45 -12.55
CA ASP A 188 -5.94 -17.28 -11.68
C ASP A 188 -6.78 -18.06 -10.65
N THR A 189 -7.86 -17.46 -10.13
CA THR A 189 -8.75 -18.13 -9.18
C THR A 189 -9.57 -19.23 -9.84
N ARG A 190 -10.00 -19.05 -11.09
CA ARG A 190 -10.68 -20.09 -11.88
C ARG A 190 -9.74 -21.25 -12.19
N VAL A 191 -8.50 -20.96 -12.59
CA VAL A 191 -7.48 -22.00 -12.84
C VAL A 191 -7.17 -22.80 -11.58
N ALA A 192 -7.07 -22.14 -10.41
CA ALA A 192 -6.81 -22.84 -9.15
C ALA A 192 -7.98 -23.70 -8.62
N ARG A 193 -9.19 -23.53 -9.18
CA ARG A 193 -10.40 -24.31 -8.82
C ARG A 193 -10.70 -25.44 -9.81
N ALA A 194 -10.06 -25.43 -10.98
CA ALA A 194 -10.16 -26.46 -12.01
C ALA A 194 -9.20 -27.61 -11.69
#